data_AF-F7KXD6-F1
#
_entry.id   AF-F7KXD6-F1
#
_cell.length_a   1.000
_cell.length_b   1.000
_cell.length_c   1.000
_cell.angle_alpha   90.00
_cell.angle_beta   90.00
_cell.angle_gamma   90.00
#
_symmetry.space_group_name_H-M   'P 1'
#
loop_
_entity.id
_entity.type
_entity.pdbx_description
1 polymer ?
#
loop_
_entity_poly.entity_id
_entity_poly.type
_entity_poly.pdbx_seq_one_letter_code
_entity_poly.pdbx_strand_id
1 'polypeptide(L)'
;MNKKIIIIGGVAAGMSAASKAKRMDKSLDITVYEMTDAISWGACGLPYYVGDFYSDSSVMVARTYEEFQKEGINVKIKHKVENIDFINKKIFVRNLNENKVFEDNYDELVIATGASSVSPKNIKNLDAEGVYHLKTFNEGLKVRKEMMKKENENIIIIGGGYIGIEIAEAALKLGKKCKNFSTYR
;
A
#
# COMPACT_ATOMS: atom_id res chain seq x y z
N MET A 1 -30.47 -13.48 6.68
CA MET A 1 -29.10 -13.04 7.05
C MET A 1 -28.60 -12.11 5.97
N ASN A 2 -27.91 -11.03 6.33
CA ASN A 2 -27.32 -10.14 5.34
C ASN A 2 -26.10 -10.84 4.71
N LYS A 3 -25.93 -10.67 3.40
CA LYS A 3 -24.83 -11.28 2.65
C LYS A 3 -23.50 -10.67 3.11
N LYS A 4 -22.55 -11.52 3.51
CA LYS A 4 -21.23 -11.10 3.99
C LYS A 4 -20.18 -11.13 2.88
N ILE A 5 -19.56 -9.99 2.64
CA ILE A 5 -18.47 -9.82 1.68
C ILE A 5 -17.18 -9.56 2.45
N ILE A 6 -16.19 -10.40 2.20
CA ILE A 6 -14.83 -10.18 2.66
C ILE A 6 -13.98 -9.62 1.52
N ILE A 7 -13.20 -8.59 1.81
CA ILE A 7 -12.28 -7.96 0.85
C ILE A 7 -10.87 -8.02 1.43
N ILE A 8 -9.92 -8.56 0.68
CA ILE A 8 -8.52 -8.67 1.07
C ILE A 8 -7.72 -7.58 0.36
N GLY A 9 -7.21 -6.60 1.11
CA GLY A 9 -6.53 -5.41 0.61
C GLY A 9 -7.45 -4.18 0.65
N GLY A 10 -6.99 -3.11 1.28
CA GLY A 10 -7.74 -1.89 1.59
C GLY A 10 -7.18 -0.62 0.94
N VAL A 11 -6.49 -0.73 -0.19
CA VAL A 11 -6.00 0.43 -0.95
C VAL A 11 -6.98 0.77 -2.08
N ALA A 12 -6.57 0.79 -3.35
CA ALA A 12 -7.40 1.30 -4.45
C ALA A 12 -8.58 0.36 -4.78
N ALA A 13 -8.29 -0.84 -5.27
CA ALA A 13 -9.32 -1.76 -5.76
C ALA A 13 -10.27 -2.22 -4.65
N GLY A 14 -9.74 -2.60 -3.48
CA GLY A 14 -10.55 -3.09 -2.37
C GLY A 14 -11.52 -2.06 -1.81
N MET A 15 -11.06 -0.83 -1.54
CA MET A 15 -11.95 0.21 -1.02
C MET A 15 -12.94 0.71 -2.06
N SER A 16 -12.56 0.69 -3.35
CA SER A 16 -13.48 0.99 -4.44
C SER A 16 -14.62 -0.03 -4.51
N ALA A 17 -14.28 -1.32 -4.41
CA ALA A 17 -15.25 -2.42 -4.36
C ALA A 17 -16.14 -2.33 -3.13
N ALA A 18 -15.57 -2.14 -1.94
CA ALA A 18 -16.31 -1.97 -0.67
C ALA A 18 -17.33 -0.84 -0.77
N SER A 19 -16.87 0.34 -1.20
CA SER A 19 -17.70 1.55 -1.30
C SER A 19 -18.81 1.39 -2.33
N LYS A 20 -18.52 0.79 -3.49
CA LYS A 20 -19.53 0.58 -4.52
C LYS A 20 -20.57 -0.45 -4.08
N ALA A 21 -20.15 -1.56 -3.50
CA ALA A 21 -21.04 -2.59 -2.98
C ALA A 21 -21.98 -2.01 -1.91
N LYS A 22 -21.45 -1.29 -0.92
CA LYS A 22 -22.25 -0.70 0.15
C LYS A 22 -23.26 0.34 -0.33
N ARG A 23 -22.91 1.11 -1.37
CA ARG A 23 -23.85 2.06 -2.02
C ARG A 23 -24.95 1.36 -2.79
N MET A 24 -24.67 0.20 -3.40
CA MET A 24 -25.66 -0.57 -4.15
C MET A 24 -26.62 -1.32 -3.22
N ASP A 25 -26.11 -1.84 -2.11
CA ASP A 25 -26.92 -2.50 -1.10
C ASP A 25 -26.37 -2.21 0.30
N LYS A 26 -27.13 -1.40 1.05
CA LYS A 26 -26.77 -0.99 2.41
C LYS A 26 -26.85 -2.15 3.42
N SER A 27 -27.58 -3.22 3.11
CA SER A 27 -27.72 -4.37 3.99
C SER A 27 -26.44 -5.22 4.07
N LEU A 28 -25.58 -5.19 3.05
CA LEU A 28 -24.35 -5.99 2.99
C LEU A 28 -23.48 -5.79 4.24
N ASP A 29 -23.03 -6.90 4.81
CA ASP A 29 -21.98 -6.93 5.84
C ASP A 29 -20.62 -6.99 5.13
N ILE A 30 -19.88 -5.88 5.15
CA ILE A 30 -18.61 -5.77 4.42
C ILE A 30 -17.48 -5.65 5.43
N THR A 31 -16.54 -6.59 5.39
CA THR A 31 -15.29 -6.52 6.14
C THR A 31 -14.09 -6.48 5.20
N VAL A 32 -13.28 -5.43 5.32
CA VAL A 32 -12.02 -5.27 4.58
C VAL A 32 -10.85 -5.59 5.52
N TYR A 33 -9.97 -6.47 5.10
CA TYR A 33 -8.73 -6.79 5.80
C TYR A 33 -7.54 -6.16 5.07
N GLU A 34 -6.83 -5.26 5.74
CA GLU A 34 -5.63 -4.59 5.22
C GLU A 34 -4.44 -4.93 6.13
N MET A 35 -3.35 -5.42 5.53
CA MET A 35 -2.17 -5.83 6.30
C MET A 35 -1.33 -4.65 6.79
N THR A 36 -1.38 -3.52 6.08
CA THR A 36 -0.69 -2.28 6.45
C THR A 36 -1.54 -1.44 7.41
N ASP A 37 -1.03 -0.27 7.77
CA ASP A 37 -1.69 0.75 8.57
C ASP A 37 -2.36 1.84 7.72
N ALA A 38 -2.22 1.78 6.39
CA ALA A 38 -2.73 2.80 5.47
C ALA A 38 -3.78 2.21 4.52
N ILE A 39 -4.95 2.85 4.49
CA ILE A 39 -6.07 2.49 3.60
C ILE A 39 -6.41 3.66 2.68
N SER A 40 -7.09 3.35 1.57
CA SER A 40 -7.70 4.34 0.68
C SER A 40 -6.79 5.54 0.36
N TRP A 41 -5.57 5.26 -0.08
CA TRP A 41 -4.57 6.29 -0.40
C TRP A 41 -4.01 6.12 -1.82
N GLY A 42 -3.59 7.22 -2.42
CA GLY A 42 -3.08 7.29 -3.78
C GLY A 42 -1.57 7.03 -3.85
N ALA A 43 -1.17 5.80 -4.15
CA ALA A 43 0.23 5.42 -4.32
C ALA A 43 0.98 6.23 -5.39
N CYS A 44 0.28 6.72 -6.42
CA CYS A 44 0.83 7.61 -7.44
C CYS A 44 1.32 8.95 -6.87
N GLY A 45 0.87 9.35 -5.68
CA GLY A 45 1.36 10.55 -5.00
C GLY A 45 2.78 10.41 -4.45
N LEU A 46 3.28 9.19 -4.23
CA LEU A 46 4.54 8.95 -3.52
C LEU A 46 5.75 9.70 -4.08
N PRO A 47 6.02 9.68 -5.40
CA PRO A 47 7.20 10.38 -5.92
C PRO A 47 7.14 11.89 -5.67
N TYR A 48 5.95 12.48 -5.77
CA TYR A 48 5.72 13.90 -5.51
C TYR A 48 5.85 14.24 -4.02
N TYR A 49 5.40 13.35 -3.13
CA TYR A 49 5.61 13.50 -1.69
C TYR A 49 7.10 13.43 -1.32
N VAL A 50 7.83 12.49 -1.92
CA VAL A 50 9.27 12.29 -1.72
C VAL A 50 10.07 13.48 -2.26
N GLY A 51 9.66 14.07 -3.38
CA GLY A 51 10.27 15.26 -3.98
C GLY A 51 9.85 16.58 -3.36
N ASP A 52 9.13 16.57 -2.23
CA ASP A 52 8.65 17.77 -1.53
C ASP A 52 7.79 18.71 -2.40
N PHE A 53 6.98 18.15 -3.30
CA PHE A 53 5.94 18.93 -4.01
C PHE A 53 4.80 19.32 -3.09
N TYR A 54 4.58 18.54 -2.03
CA TYR A 54 3.69 18.85 -0.92
C TYR A 54 4.27 18.25 0.35
N SER A 55 4.05 18.90 1.49
CA SER A 55 4.70 18.52 2.75
C SER A 55 3.90 17.51 3.57
N ASP A 56 2.58 17.55 3.45
CA ASP A 56 1.67 16.73 4.23
C ASP A 56 1.31 15.43 3.50
N SER A 57 1.64 14.29 4.11
CA SER A 57 1.30 12.97 3.58
C SER A 57 -0.21 12.69 3.54
N SER A 58 -1.01 13.42 4.33
CA SER A 58 -2.47 13.28 4.37
C SER A 58 -3.12 13.59 3.02
N VAL A 59 -2.46 14.39 2.17
CA VAL A 59 -2.91 14.71 0.81
C VAL A 59 -3.04 13.46 -0.06
N MET A 60 -2.28 12.41 0.22
CA MET A 60 -2.41 11.12 -0.48
C MET A 60 -3.60 10.30 0.02
N VAL A 61 -4.16 10.58 1.19
CA VAL A 61 -5.26 9.83 1.78
C VAL A 61 -6.58 10.36 1.23
N ALA A 62 -7.29 9.51 0.50
CA ALA A 62 -8.59 9.89 -0.05
C ALA A 62 -9.69 9.86 1.01
N ARG A 63 -9.64 8.88 1.93
CA ARG A 63 -10.65 8.67 2.98
C ARG A 63 -10.07 7.99 4.21
N THR A 64 -10.58 8.33 5.38
CA THR A 64 -10.12 7.76 6.66
C THR A 64 -10.90 6.52 7.07
N TYR A 65 -10.36 5.81 8.06
CA TYR A 65 -11.02 4.67 8.68
C TYR A 65 -12.40 5.02 9.24
N GLU A 66 -12.50 6.14 9.95
CA GLU A 66 -13.71 6.62 10.60
C GLU A 66 -14.80 6.94 9.58
N GLU A 67 -14.42 7.45 8.40
CA GLU A 67 -15.35 7.71 7.31
C GLU A 67 -15.96 6.43 6.75
N PHE A 68 -15.16 5.37 6.58
CA PHE A 68 -15.67 4.07 6.15
C PHE A 68 -16.56 3.41 7.21
N GLN A 69 -16.19 3.54 8.48
CA GLN A 69 -17.04 3.04 9.56
C GLN A 69 -18.41 3.73 9.59
N LYS A 70 -18.47 5.05 9.36
CA LYS A 70 -19.74 5.80 9.24
C LYS A 70 -20.61 5.33 8.08
N GLU A 71 -20.00 4.77 7.02
CA GLU A 71 -20.72 4.15 5.90
C GLU A 71 -21.11 2.68 6.15
N GLY A 72 -20.77 2.13 7.32
CA GLY A 72 -21.04 0.75 7.67
C GLY A 72 -20.12 -0.25 6.96
N ILE A 73 -18.90 0.17 6.59
CA ILE A 73 -17.84 -0.72 6.10
C ILE A 73 -16.88 -0.98 7.26
N ASN A 74 -16.76 -2.23 7.67
CA ASN A 74 -15.82 -2.63 8.71
C ASN A 74 -14.43 -2.77 8.08
N VAL A 75 -13.43 -2.06 8.61
CA VAL A 75 -12.06 -2.15 8.10
C VAL A 75 -11.15 -2.62 9.22
N LYS A 76 -10.32 -3.61 8.96
CA LYS A 76 -9.35 -4.15 9.91
C LYS A 76 -7.96 -3.95 9.33
N ILE A 77 -7.32 -2.86 9.75
CA ILE A 77 -5.91 -2.57 9.43
C ILE A 77 -4.98 -3.45 10.29
N LYS A 78 -3.73 -3.61 9.88
CA LYS A 78 -2.77 -4.53 10.53
C LYS A 78 -3.32 -5.95 10.67
N HIS A 79 -4.10 -6.40 9.69
CA HIS A 79 -4.63 -7.75 9.61
C HIS A 79 -4.22 -8.39 8.29
N LYS A 80 -3.42 -9.45 8.38
CA LYS A 80 -2.94 -10.18 7.21
C LYS A 80 -3.74 -11.45 7.02
N VAL A 81 -4.39 -11.59 5.87
CA VAL A 81 -4.96 -12.89 5.47
C VAL A 81 -3.82 -13.79 5.03
N GLU A 82 -3.63 -14.91 5.71
CA GLU A 82 -2.51 -15.84 5.48
C GLU A 82 -2.91 -17.04 4.64
N ASN A 83 -4.18 -17.44 4.70
CA ASN A 83 -4.70 -18.57 3.95
C ASN A 83 -6.20 -18.39 3.65
N ILE A 84 -6.67 -19.07 2.60
CA ILE A 84 -8.07 -19.08 2.17
C ILE A 84 -8.48 -20.54 1.94
N ASP A 85 -9.54 -20.97 2.61
CA ASP A 85 -10.23 -22.21 2.31
C ASP A 85 -11.45 -21.90 1.43
N PHE A 86 -11.33 -22.19 0.13
CA PHE A 86 -12.39 -21.95 -0.84
C PHE A 86 -13.55 -22.97 -0.75
N ILE A 87 -13.30 -24.16 -0.19
CA ILE A 87 -14.31 -25.21 -0.05
C ILE A 87 -15.28 -24.84 1.07
N ASN A 88 -14.72 -24.48 2.23
CA ASN A 88 -15.52 -24.11 3.41
C ASN A 88 -15.84 -22.60 3.47
N LYS A 89 -15.40 -21.82 2.46
CA LYS A 89 -15.55 -20.37 2.37
C LYS A 89 -15.06 -19.62 3.62
N LYS A 90 -13.82 -19.92 4.02
CA LYS A 90 -13.14 -19.32 5.17
C LYS A 90 -11.85 -18.62 4.78
N ILE A 91 -11.48 -17.62 5.57
CA ILE A 91 -10.15 -17.04 5.57
C ILE A 91 -9.50 -17.16 6.94
N PHE A 92 -8.18 -17.22 6.96
CA PHE A 92 -7.36 -17.26 8.16
C PHE A 92 -6.60 -15.95 8.28
N VAL A 93 -6.91 -15.18 9.30
CA VAL A 93 -6.42 -13.81 9.46
C VAL A 93 -5.52 -13.70 10.67
N ARG A 94 -4.29 -13.22 10.47
CA ARG A 94 -3.39 -12.82 11.54
C ARG A 94 -3.61 -11.35 11.90
N ASN A 95 -4.03 -11.08 13.12
CA ASN A 95 -3.91 -9.74 13.73
C ASN A 95 -2.42 -9.49 14.04
N LEU A 96 -1.80 -8.54 13.35
CA LEU A 96 -0.36 -8.26 13.47
C LEU A 96 0.00 -7.53 14.76
N ASN A 97 -0.95 -6.89 15.46
CA ASN A 97 -0.70 -6.27 16.75
C ASN A 97 -0.62 -7.32 17.88
N GLU A 98 -1.48 -8.34 17.82
CA GLU A 98 -1.58 -9.37 18.86
C GLU A 98 -0.84 -10.66 18.51
N ASN A 99 -0.40 -10.80 17.25
CA ASN A 99 0.16 -12.00 16.67
C ASN A 99 -0.73 -13.25 16.83
N LYS A 100 -2.06 -13.06 16.80
CA LYS A 100 -3.06 -14.13 16.88
C LYS A 100 -3.72 -14.37 15.53
N VAL A 101 -3.97 -15.64 15.22
CA VAL A 101 -4.72 -16.06 14.03
C VAL A 101 -6.13 -16.42 14.42
N PHE A 102 -7.11 -15.97 13.63
CA PHE A 102 -8.51 -16.35 13.77
C PHE A 102 -9.12 -16.65 12.40
N GLU A 103 -10.24 -17.35 12.40
CA GLU A 103 -11.02 -17.66 11.21
C GLU A 103 -12.14 -16.64 10.99
N ASP A 104 -12.41 -16.33 9.73
CA ASP A 104 -13.61 -15.60 9.34
C ASP A 104 -14.27 -16.23 8.10
N ASN A 105 -15.60 -16.21 8.03
CA ASN A 105 -16.38 -16.80 6.94
C ASN A 105 -16.89 -15.71 5.99
N TYR A 106 -17.09 -16.06 4.72
CA TYR A 106 -17.64 -15.16 3.71
C TYR A 106 -18.69 -15.84 2.82
N ASP A 107 -19.62 -15.06 2.30
CA ASP A 107 -20.46 -15.49 1.17
C ASP A 107 -19.76 -15.22 -0.17
N GLU A 108 -19.09 -14.07 -0.25
CA GLU A 108 -18.29 -13.60 -1.40
C GLU A 108 -16.92 -13.08 -0.94
N LEU A 109 -15.92 -13.30 -1.78
CA LEU A 109 -14.54 -12.88 -1.52
C LEU A 109 -14.02 -12.01 -2.67
N VAL A 110 -13.44 -10.87 -2.32
CA VAL A 110 -12.70 -10.01 -3.26
C VAL A 110 -11.23 -10.02 -2.88
N ILE A 111 -10.37 -10.48 -3.79
CA ILE A 111 -8.92 -10.46 -3.61
C ILE A 111 -8.36 -9.22 -4.32
N ALA A 112 -7.94 -8.22 -3.55
CA ALA A 112 -7.44 -6.93 -3.99
C ALA A 112 -6.06 -6.62 -3.36
N THR A 113 -5.21 -7.64 -3.19
CA THR A 113 -3.93 -7.59 -2.50
C THR A 113 -2.84 -6.76 -3.20
N GLY A 114 -3.10 -6.33 -4.44
CA GLY A 114 -2.15 -5.56 -5.23
C GLY A 114 -0.91 -6.37 -5.62
N ALA A 115 0.25 -5.71 -5.61
CA ALA A 115 1.53 -6.26 -6.03
C ALA A 115 2.64 -5.81 -5.08
N SER A 116 3.77 -6.52 -5.07
CA SER A 116 4.99 -6.18 -4.33
C SER A 116 6.08 -5.64 -5.26
N SER A 117 7.04 -4.91 -4.69
CA SER A 117 8.28 -4.54 -5.38
C SER A 117 9.07 -5.79 -5.78
N VAL A 118 9.70 -5.76 -6.96
CA VAL A 118 10.59 -6.83 -7.42
C VAL A 118 12.03 -6.41 -7.18
N SER A 119 12.76 -7.17 -6.36
CA SER A 119 14.17 -6.94 -6.11
C SER A 119 15.03 -7.90 -6.95
N PRO A 120 16.13 -7.44 -7.59
CA PRO A 120 16.99 -8.31 -8.39
C PRO A 120 17.64 -9.43 -7.55
N LYS A 121 17.35 -10.70 -7.86
CA LYS A 121 17.81 -11.85 -7.04
C LYS A 121 19.33 -12.03 -7.00
N ASN A 122 20.06 -11.50 -7.99
CA ASN A 122 21.50 -11.65 -8.15
C ASN A 122 22.32 -10.54 -7.48
N ILE A 123 21.68 -9.53 -6.89
CA ILE A 123 22.35 -8.45 -6.16
C ILE A 123 22.36 -8.78 -4.67
N LYS A 124 23.54 -8.78 -4.06
CA LYS A 124 23.71 -8.97 -2.61
C LYS A 124 23.43 -7.66 -1.87
N ASN A 125 23.11 -7.74 -0.58
CA ASN A 125 22.94 -6.59 0.32
C ASN A 125 21.81 -5.62 -0.09
N LEU A 126 20.70 -6.15 -0.61
CA LEU A 126 19.52 -5.35 -0.96
C LEU A 126 18.73 -4.85 0.26
N ASP A 127 19.09 -5.31 1.46
CA ASP A 127 18.59 -4.92 2.76
C ASP A 127 19.51 -3.92 3.49
N ALA A 128 20.61 -3.49 2.85
CA ALA A 128 21.54 -2.54 3.43
C ALA A 128 20.92 -1.16 3.67
N GLU A 129 21.45 -0.44 4.66
CA GLU A 129 21.12 0.98 4.85
C GLU A 129 21.40 1.78 3.56
N GLY A 130 20.50 2.70 3.21
CA GLY A 130 20.57 3.45 1.95
C GLY A 130 19.87 2.77 0.76
N VAL A 131 19.41 1.52 0.90
CA VAL A 131 18.62 0.82 -0.12
C VAL A 131 17.14 0.86 0.25
N TYR A 132 16.30 1.41 -0.62
CA TYR A 132 14.88 1.58 -0.37
C TYR A 132 14.02 1.15 -1.55
N HIS A 133 12.85 0.60 -1.22
CA HIS A 133 11.74 0.47 -2.15
C HIS A 133 10.80 1.67 -2.01
N LEU A 134 9.99 1.92 -3.03
CA LEU A 134 8.93 2.93 -3.00
C LEU A 134 7.62 2.34 -3.50
N LYS A 135 6.92 1.63 -2.63
CA LYS A 135 5.66 0.95 -2.97
C LYS A 135 4.56 1.17 -1.95
N THR A 136 4.91 1.22 -0.67
CA THR A 136 3.98 1.38 0.45
C THR A 136 4.04 2.80 1.02
N PHE A 137 2.99 3.18 1.75
CA PHE A 137 2.90 4.50 2.39
C PHE A 137 4.10 4.75 3.32
N ASN A 138 4.41 3.77 4.17
CA ASN A 138 5.51 3.84 5.13
C ASN A 138 6.90 3.86 4.47
N GLU A 139 7.08 3.18 3.34
CA GLU A 139 8.29 3.33 2.53
C GLU A 139 8.43 4.76 2.01
N GLY A 140 7.33 5.37 1.55
CA GLY A 140 7.30 6.79 1.16
C GLY A 140 7.78 7.73 2.25
N LEU A 141 7.28 7.57 3.47
CA LEU A 141 7.70 8.36 4.64
C LEU A 141 9.21 8.22 4.90
N LYS A 142 9.72 6.98 4.83
CA LYS A 142 11.15 6.69 5.04
C LYS A 142 12.00 7.31 3.92
N VAL A 143 11.65 7.08 2.66
CA VAL A 143 12.40 7.60 1.50
C VAL A 143 12.42 9.12 1.52
N ARG A 144 11.31 9.78 1.84
CA ARG A 144 11.29 11.24 1.97
C ARG A 144 12.29 11.72 3.03
N LYS A 145 12.28 11.11 4.22
CA LYS A 145 13.22 11.48 5.29
C LYS A 145 14.67 11.43 4.81
N GLU A 146 15.02 10.38 4.05
CA GLU A 146 16.36 10.20 3.51
C GLU A 146 16.68 11.16 2.37
N MET A 147 15.73 11.44 1.49
CA MET A 147 15.89 12.40 0.39
C MET A 147 16.09 13.84 0.88
N MET A 148 15.51 14.20 2.04
CA MET A 148 15.65 15.54 2.64
C MET A 148 16.97 15.75 3.40
N LYS A 149 17.71 14.68 3.74
CA LYS A 149 19.03 14.78 4.37
C LYS A 149 20.02 15.45 3.43
N LYS A 150 20.82 16.39 3.92
CA LYS A 150 21.76 17.15 3.07
C LYS A 150 22.90 16.26 2.59
N GLU A 151 23.39 15.38 3.45
CA GLU A 151 24.46 14.42 3.21
C GLU A 151 24.15 13.40 2.10
N ASN A 152 22.86 13.13 1.86
CA ASN A 152 22.41 12.24 0.78
C ASN A 152 22.34 13.02 -0.54
N GLU A 153 23.49 13.40 -1.11
CA GLU A 153 23.56 14.20 -2.33
C GLU A 153 23.41 13.39 -3.62
N ASN A 154 23.82 12.12 -3.60
CA ASN A 154 23.86 11.26 -4.79
C ASN A 154 22.81 10.17 -4.67
N ILE A 155 21.84 10.18 -5.57
CA ILE A 155 20.72 9.23 -5.62
C ILE A 155 20.91 8.30 -6.80
N ILE A 156 20.93 7.00 -6.52
CA ILE A 156 20.96 5.95 -7.53
C ILE A 156 19.56 5.36 -7.65
N ILE A 157 19.03 5.33 -8.87
CA ILE A 157 17.74 4.74 -9.18
C ILE A 157 17.98 3.45 -9.97
N ILE A 158 17.39 2.36 -9.53
CA ILE A 158 17.43 1.06 -10.22
C ILE A 158 16.06 0.84 -10.85
N GLY A 159 15.98 1.03 -12.17
CA GLY A 159 14.77 0.89 -12.98
C GLY A 159 14.44 2.15 -13.78
N GLY A 160 14.37 2.01 -15.11
CA GLY A 160 13.98 3.08 -16.04
C GLY A 160 12.49 3.16 -16.37
N GLY A 161 11.62 2.51 -15.57
CA GLY A 161 10.17 2.63 -15.72
C GLY A 161 9.64 3.97 -15.20
N TYR A 162 8.34 4.22 -15.36
CA TYR A 162 7.73 5.51 -15.02
C TYR A 162 8.02 5.96 -13.57
N ILE A 163 7.92 5.06 -12.59
CA ILE A 163 8.26 5.35 -11.17
C ILE A 163 9.70 5.84 -11.04
N GLY A 164 10.65 5.21 -11.74
CA GLY A 164 12.05 5.60 -11.70
C GLY A 164 12.30 6.98 -12.30
N ILE A 165 11.51 7.37 -13.30
CA ILE A 165 11.57 8.71 -13.91
C ILE A 165 10.96 9.76 -12.97
N GLU A 166 9.82 9.47 -12.35
CA GLU A 166 9.21 10.36 -11.35
C GLU A 166 10.15 10.59 -10.15
N ILE A 167 10.91 9.57 -9.73
CA ILE A 167 11.90 9.71 -8.65
C ILE A 167 13.15 10.46 -9.10
N ALA A 168 13.54 10.36 -10.36
CA ALA A 168 14.61 11.18 -10.91
C ALA A 168 14.21 12.67 -10.87
N GLU A 169 12.99 13.01 -11.28
CA GLU A 169 12.44 14.36 -11.17
C GLU A 169 12.42 14.86 -9.71
N ALA A 170 11.91 14.04 -8.79
CA ALA A 170 11.89 14.34 -7.37
C ALA A 170 13.29 14.64 -6.81
N ALA A 171 14.29 13.83 -7.17
CA ALA A 171 15.68 14.04 -6.76
C ALA A 171 16.24 15.37 -7.29
N LEU A 172 16.03 15.66 -8.58
CA LEU A 172 16.52 16.89 -9.21
C LEU A 172 15.87 18.14 -8.60
N LYS A 173 14.57 18.10 -8.30
CA LYS A 173 13.86 19.19 -7.60
C LYS A 173 14.47 19.51 -6.24
N LEU A 174 14.94 18.49 -5.52
CA LEU A 174 15.61 18.64 -4.23
C LEU A 174 17.11 19.03 -4.35
N GLY A 175 17.59 19.34 -5.57
CA GLY A 175 18.98 19.70 -5.82
C GLY A 175 19.95 18.52 -5.72
N LYS A 176 19.46 17.29 -5.80
CA LYS A 176 20.27 16.07 -5.72
C LYS A 176 20.83 15.67 -7.08
N LYS A 177 21.98 15.00 -7.08
CA LYS A 177 22.55 14.36 -8.28
C LYS A 177 21.90 12.99 -8.45
N CYS A 178 21.36 12.71 -9.62
CA CYS A 178 20.66 11.45 -9.89
C CYS A 178 21.37 10.64 -10.99
N LYS A 179 21.46 9.32 -10.82
CA LYS A 179 21.84 8.37 -11.87
C LYS A 179 20.81 7.25 -11.93
N ASN A 180 20.20 7.04 -13.09
CA ASN A 180 19.26 5.95 -13.33
C ASN A 180 19.97 4.80 -14.07
N PHE A 181 19.85 3.58 -13.54
CA PHE A 181 20.32 2.36 -14.15
C PHE A 181 19.12 1.50 -14.53
N SER A 182 19.01 1.18 -15.82
CA SER A 182 17.96 0.33 -16.36
C SER A 182 18.58 -0.81 -17.16
N THR A 183 18.06 -2.02 -17.00
CA THR A 183 18.44 -3.18 -17.81
C THR A 183 17.54 -3.35 -19.03
N TYR A 184 16.55 -2.47 -19.23
CA TYR A 184 15.79 -2.42 -20.47
C TYR A 184 16.74 -2.08 -21.62
N ARG A 185 16.97 -3.08 -22.47
CA ARG A 185 17.36 -2.87 -23.87
C ARG A 185 16.13 -2.46 -24.67
#